data_AF-D4VBK7-F1
#
_entry.id   AF-D4VBK7-F1
#
_cell.length_a   1.000
_cell.length_b   1.000
_cell.length_c   1.000
_cell.angle_alpha   90.00
_cell.angle_beta   90.00
_cell.angle_gamma   90.00
#
_symmetry.space_group_name_H-M   'P 1'
#
loop_
_entity.id
_entity.type
_entity.pdbx_description
1 polymer ?
#
loop_
_entity_poly.entity_id
_entity_poly.type
_entity_poly.pdbx_seq_one_letter_code
_entity_poly.pdbx_strand_id
1 'polypeptide(L)'
;MSGGYFDRNIYAIGEIVASIERDIARALRPKPEKIHKDYWTIYVKDSFGSYHSYMGFLSFSSYEEAESFLLTDKTIVKAEQKYSDQHFFAEGIIFQSTKRYMSDTYDGERIPVLYSIHHCYYDRYPDDADVLELTDGTVEAMKEAYKQIRIAEIYATRIDWVMSGDDGEDTLQERLNEELEAFEKEFQTKDWTCSYGDEED
;
A
#
# COMPACT_ATOMS: atom_id res chain seq x y z
N MET A 1 -3.63 45.19 8.83
CA MET A 1 -3.19 43.82 8.53
C MET A 1 -2.78 43.85 7.07
N SER A 2 -1.47 43.94 6.78
CA SER A 2 -0.99 43.81 5.40
C SER A 2 -1.35 42.40 4.93
N GLY A 3 -1.94 42.30 3.73
CA GLY A 3 -2.53 41.07 3.21
C GLY A 3 -1.51 40.04 2.72
N GLY A 4 -0.21 40.24 2.96
CA GLY A 4 0.86 39.60 2.20
C GLY A 4 0.81 39.99 0.72
N TYR A 5 1.93 39.95 0.04
CA TYR A 5 1.99 40.13 -1.42
C TYR A 5 1.49 38.88 -2.16
N PHE A 6 1.66 37.70 -1.57
CA PHE A 6 1.25 36.40 -2.13
C PHE A 6 -0.09 35.85 -1.60
N ASP A 7 -0.96 36.71 -1.05
CA ASP A 7 -2.34 36.37 -0.66
C ASP A 7 -2.45 35.08 0.18
N ARG A 8 -1.56 34.89 1.16
CA ARG A 8 -1.56 33.75 2.11
C ARG A 8 -1.30 32.36 1.52
N ASN A 9 -0.99 32.22 0.22
CA ASN A 9 -0.63 30.93 -0.39
C ASN A 9 0.62 30.29 0.23
N ILE A 10 1.43 31.08 0.94
CA ILE A 10 2.59 30.60 1.71
C ILE A 10 2.19 29.56 2.76
N TYR A 11 0.99 29.64 3.36
CA TYR A 11 0.55 28.65 4.36
C TYR A 11 0.38 27.23 3.76
N ALA A 12 0.05 27.13 2.47
CA ALA A 12 -0.05 25.84 1.79
C ALA A 12 1.31 25.13 1.70
N ILE A 13 2.41 25.88 1.65
CA ILE A 13 3.77 25.33 1.67
C ILE A 13 4.04 24.67 3.03
N GLY A 14 3.69 25.36 4.12
CA GLY A 14 3.80 24.82 5.48
C GLY A 14 2.96 23.56 5.71
N GLU A 15 1.75 23.48 5.15
CA GLU A 15 0.91 22.27 5.22
C GLU A 15 1.55 21.07 4.51
N ILE A 16 2.15 21.28 3.34
CA ILE A 16 2.86 20.22 2.60
C ILE A 16 4.05 19.71 3.41
N VAL A 17 4.84 20.64 3.96
CA VAL A 17 6.00 20.34 4.82
C VAL A 17 5.58 19.47 6.00
N ALA A 18 4.53 19.88 6.73
CA ALA A 18 4.04 19.16 7.90
C ALA A 18 3.54 17.75 7.54
N SER A 19 2.92 17.59 6.36
CA SER A 19 2.52 16.26 5.86
C SER A 19 3.73 15.37 5.58
N ILE A 20 4.76 15.91 4.92
CA ILE A 20 5.98 15.16 4.61
C ILE A 20 6.68 14.70 5.90
N GLU A 21 6.80 15.57 6.90
CA GLU A 21 7.37 15.21 8.20
C GLU A 21 6.58 14.09 8.87
N ARG A 22 5.25 14.21 8.91
CA ARG A 22 4.37 13.21 9.53
C ARG A 22 4.50 11.85 8.86
N ASP A 23 4.55 11.81 7.53
CA ASP A 23 4.68 10.57 6.77
C ASP A 23 6.07 9.94 6.93
N ILE A 24 7.14 10.75 6.97
CA ILE A 24 8.49 10.26 7.31
C ILE A 24 8.48 9.63 8.70
N ALA A 25 7.93 10.32 9.70
CA ALA A 25 7.86 9.81 11.06
C ALA A 25 7.06 8.50 11.11
N ARG A 26 5.89 8.44 10.45
CA ARG A 26 5.05 7.24 10.36
C ARG A 26 5.78 6.07 9.69
N ALA A 27 6.56 6.31 8.64
CA ALA A 27 7.33 5.28 7.96
C ALA A 27 8.50 4.75 8.80
N LEU A 28 9.06 5.59 9.68
CA LEU A 28 10.17 5.25 10.58
C LEU A 28 9.71 4.62 11.90
N ARG A 29 8.41 4.62 12.21
CA ARG A 29 7.87 3.95 13.40
C ARG A 29 8.23 2.45 13.37
N PRO A 30 8.52 1.84 14.54
CA PRO A 30 8.70 0.40 14.63
C PRO A 30 7.49 -0.33 14.06
N LYS A 31 7.74 -1.20 13.09
CA LYS A 31 6.68 -1.96 12.40
C LYS A 31 6.28 -3.15 13.28
N PRO A 32 4.98 -3.42 13.47
CA PRO A 32 4.54 -4.59 14.21
C PRO A 32 4.97 -5.87 13.49
N GLU A 33 5.05 -6.97 14.23
CA GLU A 33 5.34 -8.27 13.64
C GLU A 33 4.24 -8.66 12.66
N LYS A 34 4.63 -9.11 11.45
CA LYS A 34 3.66 -9.59 10.47
C LYS A 34 3.08 -10.92 10.94
N ILE A 35 1.77 -11.05 10.78
CA ILE A 35 1.07 -12.32 10.95
C ILE A 35 1.32 -13.13 9.69
N HIS A 36 2.04 -14.24 9.86
CA HIS A 36 2.17 -15.26 8.82
C HIS A 36 0.85 -16.01 8.69
N LYS A 37 0.24 -15.98 7.51
CA LYS A 37 -0.87 -16.85 7.16
C LYS A 37 -0.35 -17.94 6.24
N ASP A 38 -0.63 -19.19 6.61
CA ASP A 38 -0.33 -20.38 5.84
C ASP A 38 -1.57 -21.29 5.91
N TYR A 39 -2.24 -21.46 4.77
CA TYR A 39 -3.46 -22.24 4.69
C TYR A 39 -3.69 -22.79 3.29
N TRP A 40 -4.57 -23.77 3.21
CA TRP A 40 -5.05 -24.34 1.95
C TRP A 40 -6.47 -23.85 1.68
N THR A 41 -6.82 -23.57 0.44
CA THR A 41 -8.18 -23.20 0.04
C THR A 41 -8.57 -23.91 -1.25
N ILE A 42 -9.85 -23.99 -1.54
CA ILE A 42 -10.36 -24.63 -2.75
C ILE A 42 -10.81 -23.54 -3.71
N TYR A 43 -10.34 -23.58 -4.94
CA TYR A 43 -10.88 -22.78 -6.03
C TYR A 43 -11.77 -23.62 -6.92
N VAL A 44 -12.77 -22.96 -7.50
CA VAL A 44 -13.68 -23.56 -8.47
C VAL A 44 -13.58 -22.81 -9.79
N LYS A 45 -13.60 -23.58 -10.87
CA LYS A 45 -13.73 -23.10 -12.24
C LYS A 45 -15.01 -23.66 -12.83
N ASP A 46 -16.04 -22.82 -12.86
CA ASP A 46 -17.37 -23.14 -13.38
C ASP A 46 -17.70 -22.41 -14.69
N SER A 47 -16.78 -21.59 -15.20
CA SER A 47 -16.80 -21.06 -16.58
C SER A 47 -15.37 -20.70 -17.04
N PHE A 48 -15.17 -20.44 -18.33
CA PHE A 48 -13.86 -20.01 -18.84
C PHE A 48 -13.37 -18.70 -18.23
N GLY A 49 -14.26 -17.74 -17.99
CA GLY A 49 -13.94 -16.44 -17.39
C GLY A 49 -13.95 -16.43 -15.86
N SER A 50 -14.42 -17.50 -15.22
CA SER A 50 -14.56 -17.59 -13.77
C SER A 50 -13.39 -18.36 -13.15
N TYR A 51 -12.84 -17.80 -12.07
CA TYR A 51 -11.90 -18.45 -11.17
C TYR A 51 -12.05 -17.78 -9.80
N HIS A 52 -12.65 -18.49 -8.85
CA HIS A 52 -12.97 -17.92 -7.54
C HIS A 52 -12.96 -18.99 -6.44
N SER A 53 -12.90 -18.56 -5.18
CA SER A 53 -12.89 -19.49 -4.06
C SER A 53 -14.22 -20.22 -3.92
N TYR A 54 -14.12 -21.54 -3.76
CA TYR A 54 -15.26 -22.40 -3.50
C TYR A 54 -15.80 -22.12 -2.10
N MET A 55 -17.06 -21.67 -2.03
CA MET A 55 -17.75 -21.31 -0.80
C MET A 55 -17.08 -20.15 0.00
N GLY A 56 -16.37 -19.25 -0.69
CA GLY A 56 -15.95 -17.96 -0.13
C GLY A 56 -14.67 -18.01 0.72
N PHE A 57 -14.78 -17.86 2.05
CA PHE A 57 -13.62 -17.71 2.95
C PHE A 57 -13.17 -19.02 3.60
N LEU A 58 -13.40 -20.16 2.93
CA LEU A 58 -13.01 -21.46 3.46
C LEU A 58 -11.50 -21.66 3.34
N SER A 59 -10.88 -21.98 4.47
CA SER A 59 -9.46 -22.26 4.62
C SER A 59 -9.25 -23.51 5.47
N PHE A 60 -8.22 -24.28 5.14
CA PHE A 60 -7.86 -25.55 5.76
C PHE A 60 -6.40 -25.50 6.23
N SER A 61 -6.08 -26.27 7.27
CA SER A 61 -4.71 -26.31 7.81
C SER A 61 -3.78 -27.23 7.00
N SER A 62 -4.32 -28.14 6.19
CA SER A 62 -3.52 -29.00 5.30
C SER A 62 -4.24 -29.32 4.00
N TYR A 63 -3.48 -29.80 3.02
CA TYR A 63 -4.01 -30.28 1.75
C TYR A 63 -5.01 -31.43 1.96
N GLU A 64 -4.70 -32.38 2.84
CA GLU A 64 -5.52 -33.57 3.10
C GLU A 64 -6.88 -33.20 3.70
N GLU A 65 -6.92 -32.17 4.54
CA GLU A 65 -8.17 -31.66 5.11
C GLU A 65 -9.05 -31.03 4.02
N ALA A 66 -8.45 -30.21 3.14
CA ALA A 66 -9.14 -29.63 1.99
C ALA A 66 -9.64 -30.70 1.02
N GLU A 67 -8.82 -31.72 0.72
CA GLU A 67 -9.19 -32.85 -0.15
C GLU A 67 -10.34 -33.65 0.45
N SER A 68 -10.27 -33.99 1.75
CA SER A 68 -11.32 -34.72 2.45
C SER A 68 -12.65 -33.95 2.47
N PHE A 69 -12.60 -32.64 2.72
CA PHE A 69 -13.77 -31.77 2.65
C PHE A 69 -14.38 -31.79 1.25
N LEU A 70 -13.57 -31.60 0.21
CA LEU A 70 -14.03 -31.58 -1.17
C LEU A 70 -14.67 -32.91 -1.59
N LEU A 71 -14.08 -34.04 -1.20
CA LEU A 71 -14.56 -35.40 -1.50
C LEU A 71 -15.73 -35.88 -0.60
N THR A 72 -16.18 -35.03 0.32
CA THR A 72 -17.45 -35.24 1.04
C THR A 72 -18.62 -35.17 0.05
N ASP A 73 -18.54 -34.30 -0.96
CA ASP A 73 -19.44 -34.33 -2.11
C ASP A 73 -19.07 -35.49 -3.04
N LYS A 74 -19.88 -36.55 -3.01
CA LYS A 74 -19.69 -37.76 -3.84
C LYS A 74 -19.85 -37.51 -5.34
N THR A 75 -20.27 -36.31 -5.74
CA THR A 75 -20.31 -35.90 -7.15
C THR A 75 -18.96 -35.38 -7.63
N ILE A 76 -17.99 -35.14 -6.74
CA ILE A 76 -16.65 -34.67 -7.08
C ILE A 76 -15.67 -35.84 -7.00
N VAL A 77 -14.84 -35.98 -8.04
CA VAL A 77 -13.85 -37.05 -8.18
C VAL A 77 -12.51 -36.48 -8.67
N LYS A 78 -11.42 -37.25 -8.58
CA LYS A 78 -10.15 -36.85 -9.18
C LYS A 78 -10.32 -36.63 -10.68
N ALA A 79 -9.73 -35.55 -11.19
CA ALA A 79 -9.91 -35.14 -12.57
C ALA A 79 -9.24 -36.13 -13.55
N GLU A 80 -9.82 -36.27 -14.74
CA GLU A 80 -9.18 -36.99 -15.84
C GLU A 80 -7.94 -36.22 -16.33
N GLN A 81 -6.88 -36.96 -16.67
CA GLN A 81 -5.58 -36.39 -17.06
C GLN A 81 -5.67 -35.38 -18.21
N LYS A 82 -6.61 -35.59 -19.15
CA LYS A 82 -6.83 -34.70 -20.30
C LYS A 82 -7.17 -33.25 -19.91
N TYR A 83 -7.77 -33.05 -18.73
CA TYR A 83 -8.06 -31.70 -18.26
C TYR A 83 -6.82 -31.08 -17.64
N SER A 84 -6.03 -31.83 -16.86
CA SER A 84 -4.78 -31.35 -16.27
C SER A 84 -3.81 -30.77 -17.30
N ASP A 85 -3.78 -31.33 -18.52
CA ASP A 85 -2.92 -30.89 -19.63
C ASP A 85 -3.36 -29.53 -20.25
N GLN A 86 -4.61 -29.09 -20.01
CA GLN A 86 -5.16 -27.86 -20.60
C GLN A 86 -4.86 -26.58 -19.79
N HIS A 87 -4.06 -26.67 -18.72
CA HIS A 87 -3.56 -25.52 -17.93
C HIS A 87 -4.66 -24.57 -17.41
N PHE A 88 -5.84 -25.09 -17.07
CA PHE A 88 -6.92 -24.27 -16.50
C PHE A 88 -6.58 -23.63 -15.14
N PHE A 89 -5.60 -24.20 -14.42
CA PHE A 89 -5.04 -23.65 -13.18
C PHE A 89 -3.51 -23.65 -13.27
N ALA A 90 -2.86 -22.66 -12.66
CA ALA A 90 -1.40 -22.57 -12.60
C ALA A 90 -0.75 -23.70 -11.78
N GLU A 91 -1.45 -24.19 -10.75
CA GLU A 91 -1.01 -25.30 -9.88
C GLU A 91 -1.48 -26.68 -10.39
N GLY A 92 -2.16 -26.73 -11.54
CA GLY A 92 -2.72 -27.95 -12.11
C GLY A 92 -4.15 -28.26 -11.61
N ILE A 93 -4.86 -29.10 -12.37
CA ILE A 93 -6.23 -29.54 -12.04
C ILE A 93 -6.17 -30.82 -11.23
N ILE A 94 -6.93 -30.86 -10.13
CA ILE A 94 -6.91 -31.98 -9.19
C ILE A 94 -8.26 -32.71 -9.16
N PHE A 95 -9.40 -32.01 -9.27
CA PHE A 95 -10.73 -32.62 -9.18
C PHE A 95 -11.73 -32.08 -10.22
N GLN A 96 -12.74 -32.89 -10.53
CA GLN A 96 -13.83 -32.57 -11.46
C GLN A 96 -15.19 -32.99 -10.90
N SER A 97 -16.25 -32.28 -11.27
CA SER A 97 -17.63 -32.72 -11.02
C SER A 97 -18.07 -33.77 -12.03
N THR A 98 -18.85 -34.75 -11.57
CA THR A 98 -19.53 -35.76 -12.39
C THR A 98 -20.94 -35.32 -12.80
N LYS A 99 -21.48 -34.26 -12.19
CA LYS A 99 -22.85 -33.78 -12.42
C LYS A 99 -22.93 -32.37 -12.99
N ARG A 100 -21.96 -31.51 -12.65
CA ARG A 100 -21.93 -30.10 -13.05
C ARG A 100 -20.94 -29.90 -14.19
N TYR A 101 -21.32 -29.02 -15.11
CA TYR A 101 -20.52 -28.65 -16.27
C TYR A 101 -20.38 -27.13 -16.31
N MET A 102 -19.28 -26.67 -16.89
CA MET A 102 -19.00 -25.25 -17.02
C MET A 102 -20.08 -24.55 -17.85
N SER A 103 -20.40 -23.30 -17.50
CA SER A 103 -21.11 -22.41 -18.41
C SER A 103 -20.16 -21.84 -19.47
N ASP A 104 -20.73 -21.38 -20.58
CA ASP A 104 -20.02 -20.60 -21.59
C ASP A 104 -18.86 -21.34 -22.28
N THR A 105 -19.00 -22.64 -22.50
CA THR A 105 -18.07 -23.42 -23.31
C THR A 105 -18.31 -23.18 -24.80
N TYR A 106 -17.23 -23.00 -25.57
CA TYR A 106 -17.29 -22.90 -27.02
C TYR A 106 -17.69 -24.24 -27.64
N ASP A 107 -18.40 -24.21 -28.78
CA ASP A 107 -18.72 -25.37 -29.62
C ASP A 107 -19.53 -26.51 -28.94
N GLY A 108 -20.20 -26.23 -27.83
CA GLY A 108 -21.02 -27.21 -27.12
C GLY A 108 -20.21 -28.28 -26.39
N GLU A 109 -18.90 -28.05 -26.20
CA GLU A 109 -18.05 -28.93 -25.42
C GLU A 109 -18.55 -29.00 -23.97
N ARG A 110 -18.70 -30.21 -23.45
CA ARG A 110 -19.25 -30.44 -22.12
C ARG A 110 -18.12 -30.64 -21.10
N ILE A 111 -17.45 -29.55 -20.75
CA ILE A 111 -16.35 -29.55 -19.76
C ILE A 111 -16.94 -29.59 -18.35
N PRO A 112 -16.57 -30.54 -17.48
CA PRO A 112 -17.04 -30.58 -16.09
C PRO A 112 -16.57 -29.34 -15.31
N VAL A 113 -17.31 -28.96 -14.27
CA VAL A 113 -16.81 -27.96 -13.30
C VAL A 113 -15.55 -28.53 -12.64
N LEU A 114 -14.49 -27.74 -12.58
CA LEU A 114 -13.19 -28.16 -12.08
C LEU A 114 -12.88 -27.50 -10.75
N TYR A 115 -12.07 -28.19 -9.94
CA TYR A 115 -11.63 -27.71 -8.65
C TYR A 115 -10.13 -27.95 -8.48
N SER A 116 -9.51 -27.03 -7.75
CA SER A 116 -8.10 -27.07 -7.39
C SER A 116 -7.95 -26.69 -5.92
N ILE A 117 -7.00 -27.34 -5.25
CA ILE A 117 -6.62 -27.02 -3.88
C ILE A 117 -5.36 -26.17 -3.97
N HIS A 118 -5.43 -24.96 -3.45
CA HIS A 118 -4.37 -23.95 -3.54
C HIS A 118 -3.71 -23.75 -2.19
N HIS A 119 -2.38 -23.72 -2.20
CA HIS A 119 -1.59 -23.35 -1.03
C HIS A 119 -1.43 -21.83 -1.00
N CYS A 120 -2.01 -21.18 0.01
CA CYS A 120 -1.94 -19.74 0.19
C CYS A 120 -1.06 -19.43 1.41
N TYR A 121 0.08 -18.79 1.15
CA TYR A 121 0.93 -18.27 2.20
C TYR A 121 1.26 -16.79 1.93
N TYR A 122 1.10 -15.93 2.93
CA TYR A 122 1.51 -14.54 2.85
C TYR A 122 1.66 -13.94 4.25
N ASP A 123 2.55 -12.96 4.34
CA ASP A 123 2.73 -12.15 5.54
C ASP A 123 1.90 -10.89 5.41
N ARG A 124 1.12 -10.56 6.45
CA ARG A 124 0.39 -9.31 6.53
C ARG A 124 0.55 -8.67 7.90
N TYR A 125 0.43 -7.34 7.96
CA TYR A 125 0.30 -6.68 9.26
C TYR A 125 -1.05 -7.03 9.93
N PRO A 126 -1.15 -6.89 11.26
CA PRO A 126 -2.45 -6.90 11.95
C PRO A 126 -3.44 -5.93 11.30
N ASP A 127 -4.73 -6.25 11.32
CA ASP A 127 -5.76 -5.51 10.59
C ASP A 127 -5.93 -4.06 11.08
N ASP A 128 -5.50 -3.76 12.31
CA ASP A 128 -5.52 -2.45 12.97
C ASP A 128 -4.18 -1.69 12.86
N ALA A 129 -3.16 -2.28 12.24
CA ALA A 129 -1.83 -1.69 12.17
C ALA A 129 -1.76 -0.55 11.14
N ASP A 130 -1.51 0.66 11.63
CA ASP A 130 -1.26 1.83 10.78
C ASP A 130 0.19 1.86 10.28
N VAL A 131 0.51 1.05 9.26
CA VAL A 131 1.88 0.92 8.74
C VAL A 131 2.03 1.57 7.37
N LEU A 132 2.93 2.55 7.29
CA LEU A 132 3.42 3.11 6.03
C LEU A 132 4.74 2.43 5.64
N GLU A 133 4.67 1.44 4.73
CA GLU A 133 5.87 0.79 4.20
C GLU A 133 6.53 1.65 3.12
N LEU A 134 7.59 2.36 3.48
CA LEU A 134 8.49 3.01 2.54
C LEU A 134 9.85 2.32 2.52
N THR A 135 10.51 2.39 1.37
CA THR A 135 11.93 2.03 1.26
C THR A 135 12.78 3.15 1.84
N ASP A 136 13.98 2.83 2.33
CA ASP A 136 14.93 3.83 2.82
C ASP A 136 15.21 4.89 1.76
N GLY A 137 15.33 4.50 0.49
CA GLY A 137 15.53 5.43 -0.63
C GLY A 137 14.36 6.40 -0.83
N THR A 138 13.13 5.94 -0.60
CA THR A 138 11.94 6.81 -0.63
C THR A 138 11.93 7.77 0.54
N VAL A 139 12.29 7.32 1.74
CA VAL A 139 12.38 8.18 2.93
C VAL A 139 13.43 9.28 2.74
N GLU A 140 14.60 8.94 2.21
CA GLU A 140 15.64 9.95 1.92
C GLU A 140 15.19 10.93 0.84
N ALA A 141 14.50 10.47 -0.21
CA ALA A 141 13.92 11.37 -1.21
C ALA A 141 12.87 12.32 -0.59
N MET A 142 12.08 11.86 0.38
CA MET A 142 11.13 12.71 1.11
C MET A 142 11.83 13.73 2.01
N LYS A 143 12.93 13.36 2.69
CA LYS A 143 13.75 14.31 3.46
C LYS A 143 14.34 15.40 2.57
N GLU A 144 14.81 15.04 1.37
CA GLU A 144 15.28 16.01 0.40
C GLU A 144 14.15 16.91 -0.12
N ALA A 145 12.97 16.34 -0.40
CA ALA A 145 11.80 17.12 -0.77
C ALA A 145 11.41 18.13 0.33
N TYR A 146 11.38 17.69 1.59
CA TYR A 146 11.19 18.57 2.74
C TYR A 146 12.21 19.72 2.73
N LYS A 147 13.49 19.41 2.52
CA LYS A 147 14.57 20.42 2.48
C LYS A 147 14.31 21.47 1.40
N GLN A 148 14.02 21.05 0.18
CA GLN A 148 13.77 21.96 -0.94
C GLN A 148 12.54 22.84 -0.72
N ILE A 149 11.47 22.28 -0.15
CA ILE A 149 10.22 23.00 0.09
C ILE A 149 10.39 24.03 1.22
N ARG A 150 11.09 23.68 2.31
CA ARG A 150 11.43 24.66 3.38
C ARG A 150 12.32 25.79 2.88
N ILE A 151 13.29 25.49 2.02
CA ILE A 151 14.08 26.53 1.36
C ILE A 151 13.15 27.45 0.56
N ALA A 152 12.26 26.88 -0.27
CA ALA A 152 11.30 27.67 -1.04
C ALA A 152 10.37 28.52 -0.15
N GLU A 153 9.94 27.99 1.00
CA GLU A 153 9.13 28.72 1.99
C GLU A 153 9.87 29.95 2.54
N ILE A 154 11.14 29.80 2.92
CA ILE A 154 11.99 30.89 3.41
C ILE A 154 12.12 31.98 2.34
N TYR A 155 12.45 31.59 1.10
CA TYR A 155 12.54 32.52 -0.03
C TYR A 155 11.20 33.24 -0.27
N ALA A 156 10.09 32.50 -0.34
CA ALA A 156 8.77 33.06 -0.59
C ALA A 156 8.38 34.07 0.50
N THR A 157 8.62 33.74 1.76
CA THR A 157 8.31 34.60 2.92
C THR A 157 9.14 35.89 2.89
N ARG A 158 10.45 35.80 2.62
CA ARG A 158 11.32 36.99 2.55
C ARG A 158 10.95 37.93 1.40
N ILE A 159 10.64 37.37 0.24
CA ILE A 159 10.17 38.17 -0.89
C ILE A 159 8.80 38.80 -0.61
N ASP A 160 7.90 38.07 0.06
CA ASP A 160 6.59 38.60 0.46
C ASP A 160 6.70 39.84 1.34
N TRP A 161 7.58 39.80 2.35
CA TRP A 161 7.79 40.92 3.27
C TRP A 161 8.41 42.14 2.59
N VAL A 162 9.42 41.93 1.73
CA VAL A 162 10.02 43.04 0.96
C VAL A 162 8.98 43.69 0.05
N MET A 163 8.20 42.89 -0.68
CA MET A 163 7.20 43.42 -1.62
C MET A 163 5.99 44.06 -0.93
N SER A 164 5.70 43.65 0.31
CA SER A 164 4.65 44.24 1.15
C SER A 164 5.10 45.51 1.87
N GLY A 165 6.40 45.84 1.84
CA GLY A 165 7.00 46.95 2.59
C GLY A 165 7.16 46.68 4.09
N ASP A 166 7.04 45.42 4.51
CA ASP A 166 7.26 44.97 5.89
C ASP A 166 8.77 44.78 6.17
N ASP A 167 9.56 44.45 5.13
CA ASP A 167 11.03 44.36 5.17
C ASP A 167 11.71 45.35 4.20
N GLY A 168 12.89 45.83 4.56
CA GLY A 168 13.74 46.67 3.71
C GLY A 168 14.62 45.85 2.77
N GLU A 169 14.69 46.27 1.50
CA GLU A 169 15.55 45.64 0.47
C GLU A 169 17.03 45.59 0.89
N ASP A 170 17.50 46.59 1.63
CA ASP A 170 18.85 46.72 2.15
C ASP A 170 19.25 45.58 3.12
N THR A 171 18.26 44.98 3.79
CA THR A 171 18.49 43.89 4.76
C THR A 171 18.15 42.49 4.23
N LEU A 172 17.61 42.39 3.00
CA LEU A 172 17.10 41.13 2.43
C LEU A 172 18.15 40.03 2.41
N GLN A 173 19.36 40.31 1.91
CA GLN A 173 20.40 39.29 1.75
C GLN A 173 20.91 38.76 3.08
N GLU A 174 21.14 39.63 4.06
CA GLU A 174 21.64 39.25 5.38
C GLU A 174 20.64 38.33 6.09
N ARG A 175 19.38 38.76 6.15
CA ARG A 175 18.30 38.01 6.83
C ARG A 175 17.94 36.69 6.16
N LEU A 176 18.00 36.65 4.81
CA LEU A 176 17.79 35.42 4.06
C LEU A 176 18.89 34.39 4.38
N ASN A 177 20.15 34.82 4.39
CA ASN A 177 21.27 33.93 4.73
C ASN A 177 21.19 33.43 6.17
N GLU A 178 20.84 34.29 7.12
CA GLU A 178 20.65 33.91 8.53
C GLU A 178 19.58 32.82 8.68
N GLU A 179 18.44 32.94 8.01
CA GLU A 179 17.37 31.93 8.07
C GLU A 179 17.75 30.61 7.37
N LEU A 180 18.43 30.68 6.23
CA LEU A 180 18.92 29.48 5.54
C LEU A 180 19.96 28.73 6.39
N GLU A 181 20.87 29.46 7.06
CA GLU A 181 21.85 28.86 7.98
C GLU A 181 21.18 28.26 9.22
N ALA A 182 20.18 28.94 9.78
CA ALA A 182 19.41 28.42 10.91
C ALA A 182 18.67 27.13 10.51
N PHE A 183 18.04 27.13 9.33
CA PHE A 183 17.33 25.97 8.79
C PHE A 183 18.27 24.80 8.52
N GLU A 184 19.45 25.03 7.94
CA GLU A 184 20.40 23.94 7.69
C GLU A 184 20.85 23.27 9.01
N LYS A 185 21.06 24.05 10.07
CA LYS A 185 21.35 23.50 11.42
C LYS A 185 20.16 22.71 11.98
N GLU A 186 18.94 23.22 11.85
CA GLU A 186 17.72 22.52 12.23
C GLU A 186 17.62 21.18 11.49
N PHE A 187 17.74 21.19 10.17
CA PHE A 187 17.63 20.01 9.31
C PHE A 187 18.66 18.92 9.67
N GLN A 188 19.91 19.30 9.95
CA GLN A 188 20.97 18.35 10.34
C GLN A 188 20.74 17.71 11.70
N THR A 189 20.08 18.41 12.63
CA THR A 189 19.84 17.94 14.00
C THR A 189 18.44 17.38 14.21
N LYS A 190 17.62 17.38 13.15
CA LYS A 190 16.20 17.01 13.22
C LYS A 190 16.02 15.54 13.57
N ASP A 191 15.17 15.28 14.57
CA ASP A 191 14.65 13.95 14.84
C ASP A 191 13.44 13.67 13.93
N TRP A 192 13.64 12.78 12.97
CA TRP A 192 12.62 12.38 11.98
C TRP A 192 11.62 11.37 12.51
N THR A 193 11.82 10.84 13.72
CA THR A 193 10.94 9.82 14.32
C THR A 193 9.81 10.42 15.14
N CYS A 194 9.91 11.71 15.50
CA CYS A 194 8.92 12.41 16.30
C CYS A 194 7.82 13.01 15.41
N SER A 195 6.58 12.55 15.56
CA SER A 195 5.41 13.18 14.94
C SER A 195 4.77 14.18 15.90
N TYR A 196 4.85 15.47 15.62
CA TYR A 196 4.07 16.51 16.31
C TYR A 196 2.60 16.40 15.86
N GLY A 197 1.87 15.47 16.47
CA GLY A 197 0.48 15.21 16.09
C GLY A 197 -0.32 14.34 17.06
N ASP A 198 0.28 13.88 18.16
CA ASP A 198 -0.42 13.13 19.21
C ASP A 198 -0.94 14.05 20.35
N GLU A 199 -1.06 15.36 20.10
CA GLU A 199 -1.95 16.23 20.88
C GLU A 199 -3.31 16.24 20.16
N GLU A 200 -4.12 15.20 20.44
CA GLU A 200 -5.57 15.27 20.20
C GLU A 200 -6.17 16.28 21.20
N ASP A 201 -6.72 17.38 20.68
CA ASP A 201 -7.72 18.22 21.36
C ASP A 201 -9.04 17.46 21.58
#